data_AF-A0A973ZGC2-F1
#
_entry.id   AF-A0A973ZGC2-F1
#
_cell.length_a   1.000
_cell.length_b   1.000
_cell.length_c   1.000
_cell.angle_alpha   90.00
_cell.angle_beta   90.00
_cell.angle_gamma   90.00
#
_symmetry.space_group_name_H-M   'P 1'
#
loop_
_entity.id
_entity.type
_entity.pdbx_description
1 polymer ?
#
loop_
_entity_poly.entity_id
_entity_poly.type
_entity_poly.pdbx_seq_one_letter_code
_entity_poly.pdbx_strand_id
1 'polypeptide(L)'
;MSVHGGYVPLRGGTIATAVGIETRGGVLTPLVPAGTAVPAARTEVFTTADDGQPTIKISVFAGSGSRVADATSLGRFELILPGYAQRGIPQIAVTFAVDASGGFQLTAVDGDGRELAIRSF
;
A
#
# COMPACT_ATOMS: atom_id res chain seq x y z
N MET A 1 6.48 5.55 11.81
CA MET A 1 5.14 6.14 11.99
C MET A 1 4.15 5.40 11.11
N SER A 2 2.96 5.04 11.61
CA SER A 2 1.91 4.38 10.82
C SER A 2 0.78 5.38 10.48
N VAL A 3 0.08 5.12 9.38
CA VAL A 3 -1.16 5.83 9.04
C VAL A 3 -2.29 4.84 8.86
N HIS A 4 -3.42 5.13 9.51
CA HIS A 4 -4.65 4.37 9.35
C HIS A 4 -5.34 4.74 8.04
N GLY A 5 -5.79 3.73 7.31
CA GLY A 5 -6.62 3.89 6.13
C GLY A 5 -8.11 3.73 6.43
N GLY A 6 -8.88 3.44 5.38
CA GLY A 6 -10.26 3.02 5.50
C GLY A 6 -10.42 1.57 6.00
N TYR A 7 -11.52 0.94 5.60
CA TYR A 7 -11.83 -0.44 5.96
C TYR A 7 -11.75 -1.36 4.74
N VAL A 8 -11.14 -2.53 4.93
CA VAL A 8 -11.20 -3.65 3.99
C VAL A 8 -12.55 -4.35 4.16
N PRO A 9 -13.29 -4.62 3.07
CA PRO A 9 -14.53 -5.39 3.17
C PRO A 9 -14.25 -6.82 3.63
N LEU A 10 -14.94 -7.27 4.67
CA LEU A 10 -14.81 -8.61 5.24
C LEU A 10 -16.08 -9.45 5.04
N ARG A 11 -15.90 -10.77 4.96
CA ARG A 11 -16.98 -11.77 4.96
C ARG A 11 -16.58 -12.94 5.85
N GLY A 12 -17.24 -13.07 7.00
CA GLY A 12 -17.02 -14.19 7.93
C GLY A 12 -15.59 -14.31 8.43
N GLY A 13 -14.94 -13.19 8.78
CA GLY A 13 -13.56 -13.17 9.28
C GLY A 13 -12.48 -13.34 8.20
N THR A 14 -12.85 -13.25 6.92
CA THR A 14 -11.91 -13.25 5.80
C THR A 14 -12.10 -12.00 4.94
N ILE A 15 -11.08 -11.60 4.21
CA ILE A 15 -11.15 -10.51 3.23
C ILE A 15 -12.13 -10.90 2.11
N ALA A 16 -13.18 -10.10 1.90
CA ALA A 16 -14.24 -10.41 0.95
C ALA A 16 -13.80 -10.20 -0.51
N THR A 17 -12.99 -9.18 -0.76
CA THR A 17 -12.50 -8.79 -2.08
C THR A 17 -11.00 -8.55 -1.99
N ALA A 18 -10.24 -9.01 -2.99
CA ALA A 18 -8.81 -8.81 -3.02
C ALA A 18 -8.45 -7.33 -2.84
N VAL A 19 -7.41 -7.08 -2.05
CA VAL A 19 -6.85 -5.76 -1.81
C VAL A 19 -5.58 -5.63 -2.61
N GLY A 20 -5.39 -4.49 -3.27
CA GLY A 20 -4.21 -4.21 -4.08
C GLY A 20 -3.82 -2.74 -4.03
N ILE A 21 -2.73 -2.44 -4.71
CA ILE A 21 -2.14 -1.10 -4.83
C ILE A 21 -2.08 -0.69 -6.29
N GLU A 22 -2.18 0.61 -6.52
CA GLU A 22 -1.89 1.18 -7.83
C GLU A 22 -0.39 1.15 -8.12
N THR A 23 -0.06 0.73 -9.34
CA THR A 23 1.28 0.84 -9.93
C THR A 23 1.22 1.68 -11.20
N ARG A 24 2.38 1.94 -11.82
CA ARG A 24 2.51 2.81 -13.00
C ARG A 24 1.49 2.42 -14.09
N GLY A 25 0.75 3.41 -14.60
CA GLY A 25 -0.22 3.22 -15.68
C GLY A 25 -1.61 2.76 -15.25
N GLY A 26 -1.96 2.89 -13.96
CA GLY A 26 -3.29 2.55 -13.45
C GLY A 26 -3.54 1.04 -13.34
N VAL A 27 -2.46 0.26 -13.20
CA VAL A 27 -2.52 -1.18 -13.03
C VAL A 27 -2.71 -1.50 -11.54
N LEU A 28 -3.72 -2.33 -11.25
CA LEU A 28 -3.97 -2.82 -9.90
C LEU A 28 -3.09 -4.05 -9.65
N THR A 29 -2.12 -3.92 -8.74
CA THR A 29 -1.29 -5.05 -8.31
C THR A 29 -1.85 -5.63 -7.01
N PRO A 30 -2.27 -6.91 -6.99
CA PRO A 30 -2.83 -7.52 -5.78
C PRO A 30 -1.79 -7.61 -4.65
N LEU A 31 -2.20 -7.26 -3.43
CA LEU A 31 -1.42 -7.43 -2.20
C LEU A 31 -1.95 -8.59 -1.35
N VAL A 32 -3.26 -8.60 -1.11
CA VAL A 32 -3.91 -9.58 -0.24
C VAL A 32 -5.09 -10.17 -0.98
N PRO A 33 -5.10 -11.49 -1.28
CA PRO A 33 -6.18 -12.11 -2.03
C PRO A 33 -7.46 -12.20 -1.19
N ALA A 34 -8.61 -12.25 -1.88
CA ALA A 34 -9.88 -12.59 -1.25
C ALA A 34 -9.81 -13.96 -0.57
N GLY A 35 -10.52 -14.13 0.54
CA GLY A 35 -10.50 -15.33 1.37
C GLY A 35 -9.34 -15.39 2.38
N THR A 36 -8.41 -14.43 2.36
CA THR A 36 -7.37 -14.33 3.41
C THR A 36 -8.03 -14.09 4.77
N ALA A 37 -7.72 -14.94 5.75
CA ALA A 37 -8.18 -14.75 7.12
C ALA A 37 -7.58 -13.49 7.74
N VAL A 38 -8.39 -12.71 8.46
CA VAL A 38 -7.91 -11.57 9.25
C VAL A 38 -7.67 -11.99 10.70
N PRO A 39 -6.69 -11.38 11.41
CA PRO A 39 -5.78 -10.33 10.96
C PRO A 39 -4.72 -10.82 9.96
N ALA A 40 -4.26 -9.93 9.08
CA ALA A 40 -3.26 -10.26 8.05
C ALA A 40 -2.31 -9.09 7.79
N ALA A 41 -1.09 -9.39 7.36
CA ALA A 41 -0.12 -8.40 6.92
C ALA A 41 0.67 -8.88 5.70
N ARG A 42 1.00 -7.94 4.81
CA ARG A 42 1.83 -8.14 3.63
C ARG A 42 2.76 -6.96 3.42
N THR A 43 3.97 -7.26 2.98
CA THR A 43 5.02 -6.26 2.73
C THR A 43 5.41 -6.34 1.27
N GLU A 44 5.46 -5.20 0.61
CA GLU A 44 5.97 -5.05 -0.75
C GLU A 44 7.10 -4.02 -0.78
N VAL A 45 8.06 -4.23 -1.67
CA VAL A 45 9.18 -3.30 -1.84
C VAL A 45 8.92 -2.40 -3.03
N PHE A 46 8.91 -1.09 -2.77
CA PHE A 46 8.76 -0.04 -3.76
C PHE A 46 10.09 0.65 -4.02
N THR A 47 10.16 1.33 -5.17
CA THR A 47 11.27 2.22 -5.53
C THR A 47 10.74 3.48 -6.19
N THR A 48 11.60 4.51 -6.30
CA THR A 48 11.33 5.72 -7.07
C THR A 48 11.12 5.43 -8.56
N ALA A 49 10.12 6.10 -9.14
CA ALA A 49 9.80 6.06 -10.56
C ALA A 49 10.60 7.10 -11.37
N ASP A 50 11.11 8.15 -10.73
CA ASP A 50 11.88 9.25 -11.34
C ASP A 50 13.04 9.71 -10.45
N ASP A 51 14.05 10.35 -11.06
CA ASP A 51 15.19 10.92 -10.33
C ASP A 51 14.75 12.11 -9.48
N GLY A 52 15.21 12.16 -8.22
CA GLY A 52 14.89 13.25 -7.31
C GLY A 52 13.42 13.30 -6.89
N GLN A 53 12.68 12.20 -7.07
CA GLN A 53 11.29 12.10 -6.64
C GLN A 53 11.17 12.36 -5.13
N PRO A 54 10.40 13.36 -4.68
CA PRO A 54 10.34 13.73 -3.26
C PRO A 54 9.40 12.84 -2.44
N THR A 55 8.40 12.24 -3.11
CA THR A 55 7.39 11.39 -2.48
C THR A 55 7.00 10.21 -3.36
N ILE A 56 6.68 9.07 -2.74
CA ILE A 56 6.05 7.92 -3.41
C ILE A 56 4.57 7.93 -3.06
N LYS A 57 3.71 7.91 -4.09
CA LYS A 57 2.26 7.82 -3.92
C LYS A 57 1.83 6.37 -3.87
N ILE A 58 1.02 6.04 -2.88
CA ILE A 58 0.48 4.70 -2.66
C ILE A 58 -1.04 4.84 -2.58
N SER A 59 -1.74 4.27 -3.54
CA SER A 59 -3.19 4.22 -3.56
C SER A 59 -3.62 2.78 -3.33
N VAL A 60 -4.44 2.54 -2.31
CA VAL A 60 -4.93 1.20 -1.93
C VAL A 60 -6.36 1.02 -2.43
N PHE A 61 -6.65 -0.14 -3.01
CA PHE A 61 -7.96 -0.46 -3.60
C PHE A 61 -8.45 -1.86 -3.20
N ALA A 62 -9.77 -2.04 -3.18
CA ALA A 62 -10.43 -3.33 -3.20
C ALA A 62 -10.94 -3.62 -4.62
N GLY A 63 -10.52 -4.73 -5.22
CA GLY A 63 -10.94 -5.15 -6.55
C GLY A 63 -10.22 -6.42 -7.01
N SER A 64 -10.86 -7.16 -7.91
CA SER A 64 -10.31 -8.40 -8.51
C SER A 64 -9.87 -8.23 -9.97
N GLY A 65 -10.09 -7.06 -10.56
CA GLY A 65 -9.68 -6.73 -11.93
C GLY A 65 -8.20 -6.34 -12.03
N SER A 66 -7.71 -6.17 -13.26
CA SER A 66 -6.32 -5.76 -13.51
C SER A 66 -6.10 -4.24 -13.52
N ARG A 67 -7.17 -3.44 -13.49
CA ARG A 67 -7.13 -1.97 -13.57
C ARG A 67 -7.75 -1.33 -12.33
N VAL A 68 -7.16 -0.22 -11.90
CA VAL A 68 -7.67 0.55 -10.74
C VAL A 68 -9.00 1.24 -11.02
N ALA A 69 -9.32 1.51 -12.29
CA ALA A 69 -10.57 2.17 -12.70
C ALA A 69 -11.82 1.33 -12.37
N ASP A 70 -11.67 0.01 -12.28
CA ASP A 70 -12.76 -0.92 -11.97
C ASP A 70 -12.80 -1.30 -10.47
N ALA A 71 -11.93 -0.69 -9.66
CA ALA A 71 -11.74 -1.02 -8.26
C ALA A 71 -12.22 0.10 -7.33
N THR A 72 -12.52 -0.25 -6.08
CA THR A 72 -12.95 0.71 -5.07
C THR A 72 -11.74 1.23 -4.29
N SER A 73 -11.51 2.54 -4.30
CA SER A 73 -10.43 3.18 -3.52
C SER A 73 -10.70 3.04 -2.02
N LEU A 74 -9.72 2.53 -1.27
CA LEU A 74 -9.76 2.40 0.20
C LEU A 74 -8.94 3.49 0.92
N GLY A 75 -8.01 4.12 0.21
CA GLY A 75 -7.20 5.21 0.76
C GLY A 75 -6.05 5.60 -0.17
N ARG A 76 -5.58 6.83 -0.02
CA ARG A 76 -4.42 7.36 -0.74
C ARG A 76 -3.43 7.92 0.25
N PHE A 77 -2.17 7.64 0.00
CA PHE A 77 -1.08 7.93 0.91
C PHE A 77 0.13 8.44 0.16
N GLU A 78 0.89 9.31 0.80
CA GLU A 78 2.20 9.75 0.36
C GLU A 78 3.24 9.33 1.38
N LEU A 79 4.27 8.66 0.88
CA LEU A 79 5.51 8.40 1.58
C LEU A 79 6.50 9.51 1.28
N ILE A 80 7.07 10.13 2.30
CA ILE A 80 8.09 11.17 2.16
C ILE A 80 9.47 10.53 2.14
N LEU A 81 10.26 10.81 1.10
CA LEU A 81 11.61 10.26 0.97
C LEU A 81 12.66 11.18 1.62
N PRO A 82 13.69 10.61 2.28
CA PRO A 82 14.78 11.38 2.87
C PRO A 82 15.75 11.84 1.77
N GLY A 83 15.48 13.01 1.19
CA GLY A 83 16.37 13.66 0.23
C GLY A 83 16.28 13.12 -1.20
N TYR A 84 17.21 13.55 -2.04
CA TYR A 84 17.25 13.20 -3.45
C TYR A 84 17.76 11.77 -3.64
N ALA A 85 16.95 10.94 -4.30
CA ALA A 85 17.35 9.60 -4.70
C ALA A 85 17.28 9.40 -6.22
N GLN A 86 18.20 8.60 -6.75
CA GLN A 86 18.14 8.17 -8.15
C GLN A 86 16.96 7.23 -8.37
N ARG A 87 16.38 7.25 -9.57
CA ARG A 87 15.30 6.35 -9.98
C ARG A 87 15.73 4.90 -9.83
N GLY A 88 14.84 4.06 -9.29
CA GLY A 88 15.03 2.61 -9.26
C GLY A 88 16.00 2.08 -8.20
N ILE A 89 16.63 2.97 -7.41
CA ILE A 89 17.62 2.58 -6.40
C ILE A 89 17.02 2.43 -5.00
N PRO A 90 16.28 3.41 -4.45
CA PRO A 90 15.68 3.28 -3.13
C PRO A 90 14.84 2.03 -3.01
N GLN A 91 15.08 1.26 -1.95
CA GLN A 91 14.22 0.15 -1.58
C GLN A 91 13.41 0.58 -0.38
N ILE A 92 12.10 0.63 -0.54
CA ILE A 92 11.17 0.97 0.53
C ILE A 92 10.25 -0.22 0.76
N ALA A 93 10.39 -0.88 1.89
CA ALA A 93 9.46 -1.91 2.33
C ALA A 93 8.21 -1.25 2.93
N VAL A 94 7.08 -1.34 2.22
CA VAL A 94 5.78 -0.88 2.69
C VAL A 94 4.98 -2.07 3.17
N THR A 95 4.56 -2.05 4.43
CA THR A 95 3.72 -3.10 5.01
C THR A 95 2.28 -2.62 5.13
N PHE A 96 1.39 -3.34 4.46
CA PHE A 96 -0.06 -3.27 4.65
C PHE A 96 -0.45 -4.26 5.74
N ALA A 97 -1.12 -3.79 6.79
CA ALA A 97 -1.65 -4.62 7.86
C ALA A 97 -3.14 -4.34 8.05
N VAL A 98 -3.96 -5.38 8.07
CA VAL A 98 -5.39 -5.33 8.34
C VAL A 98 -5.70 -6.11 9.62
N ASP A 99 -6.48 -5.50 10.49
CA ASP A 99 -6.90 -6.10 11.75
C ASP A 99 -8.19 -6.94 11.61
N ALA A 100 -8.63 -7.55 12.71
CA ALA A 100 -9.82 -8.40 12.74
C ALA A 100 -11.14 -7.64 12.45
N SER A 101 -11.17 -6.31 12.62
CA SER A 101 -12.33 -5.47 12.29
C SER A 101 -12.36 -5.06 10.82
N GLY A 102 -11.25 -5.26 10.10
CA GLY A 102 -11.07 -4.82 8.72
C GLY A 102 -10.43 -3.43 8.62
N GLY A 103 -10.15 -2.76 9.74
CA GLY A 103 -9.33 -1.55 9.76
C GLY A 103 -7.92 -1.89 9.28
N PHE A 104 -7.36 -1.05 8.41
CA PHE A 104 -5.98 -1.25 7.94
C PHE A 104 -5.08 -0.06 8.24
N GLN A 105 -3.78 -0.34 8.26
CA GLN A 105 -2.72 0.66 8.37
C GLN A 105 -1.58 0.36 7.41
N LEU A 106 -0.85 1.41 7.07
CA LEU A 106 0.41 1.32 6.32
C LEU A 106 1.58 1.73 7.21
N THR A 107 2.69 1.02 7.03
CA THR A 107 4.01 1.39 7.58
C THR A 107 5.05 1.28 6.47
N ALA A 108 6.13 2.04 6.57
CA ALA A 108 7.20 2.03 5.57
C ALA A 108 8.57 2.12 6.23
N VAL A 109 9.51 1.34 5.70
CA VAL A 109 10.90 1.27 6.15
C VAL A 109 11.83 1.35 4.94
N ASP A 110 12.85 2.21 4.99
CA ASP A 110 13.87 2.30 3.94
C ASP A 110 14.89 1.14 4.00
N GLY A 111 15.75 1.03 2.97
CA GLY A 111 16.77 -0.02 2.89
C GLY A 111 17.81 0.00 4.02
N ASP A 112 17.92 1.11 4.75
CA ASP A 112 18.80 1.26 5.92
C ASP A 112 18.07 0.91 7.23
N GLY A 113 16.79 0.50 7.17
CA GLY A 113 15.97 0.15 8.33
C GLY A 113 15.32 1.34 9.03
N ARG A 114 15.32 2.54 8.45
CA ARG A 114 14.68 3.72 9.04
C ARG A 114 13.20 3.75 8.69
N GLU A 115 12.37 4.01 9.70
CA GLU A 115 10.95 4.27 9.46
C GLU A 115 10.78 5.57 8.69
N LEU A 116 9.96 5.53 7.65
CA LEU A 116 9.62 6.69 6.84
C LEU A 116 8.25 7.25 7.24
N ALA A 117 8.08 8.55 7.00
CA ALA A 117 6.82 9.23 7.25
C ALA A 117 5.81 8.94 6.13
N ILE A 118 4.63 8.44 6.52
CA ILE A 118 3.48 8.28 5.65
C ILE A 118 2.42 9.30 6.08
N ARG A 119 1.67 9.86 5.12
CA ARG A 119 0.49 10.69 5.38
C ARG A 119 -0.62 10.37 4.39
N SER A 120 -1.88 10.52 4.80
CA SER A 120 -3.03 10.49 3.89
C SER A 120 -3.24 11.85 3.21
N PHE A 121 -3.88 11.85 2.04
CA PHE A 121 -4.27 13.06 1.30
C PHE A 121 -5.57 12.85 0.51
#